data_AF-A0A5B7SR95-F1
#
_entry.id   AF-A0A5B7SR95-F1
#
_cell.length_a   1.000
_cell.length_b   1.000
_cell.length_c   1.000
_cell.angle_alpha   90.00
_cell.angle_beta   90.00
_cell.angle_gamma   90.00
#
_symmetry.space_group_name_H-M   'P 1'
#
loop_
_entity.id
_entity.type
_entity.pdbx_description
1 polymer ?
#
loop_
_entity_poly.entity_id
_entity_poly.type
_entity_poly.pdbx_seq_one_letter_code
_entity_poly.pdbx_strand_id
1 'polypeptide(L)'
;MPLIETLDGEGLQLSRTSIKYISPSGESYFAECEPVVSSDYDMAVYVDTLCDEDEICIKDKNVINDIFYKIKILGKRIGAKLKFFRDYGDVFEPNHIHKSKNYIPNNQRYNRLEETIEKSNISEFERVLIENPSLYLTERYGFNNESLMHYLAKKGKVSFCKLLLEKGAICDELGLNNETPLVRASSNGHLDIVKLLTAHGADINGNPKGLATPLIAAAAMGHEEVVFYLLESGADKTIRDKDLGQTAEEIAKNMYQNSIAEIINSF
;
A
#
# COMPACT_ATOMS: atom_id res chain seq x y z
N MET A 1 -14.97 -24.87 -19.60
CA MET A 1 -15.19 -24.89 -18.12
C MET A 1 -15.88 -23.59 -17.76
N PRO A 2 -16.84 -23.56 -16.81
CA PRO A 2 -17.58 -22.32 -16.58
C PRO A 2 -16.61 -21.30 -15.98
N LEU A 3 -16.39 -20.21 -16.73
CA LEU A 3 -15.68 -19.03 -16.27
C LEU A 3 -16.38 -18.52 -14.99
N ILE A 4 -15.63 -18.20 -13.94
CA ILE A 4 -16.22 -17.58 -12.74
C ILE A 4 -16.46 -16.09 -13.01
N GLU A 5 -15.47 -15.39 -13.57
CA GLU A 5 -15.57 -13.99 -13.99
C GLU A 5 -14.39 -13.61 -14.91
N THR A 6 -14.59 -12.62 -15.77
CA THR A 6 -13.52 -11.97 -16.57
C THR A 6 -13.39 -10.54 -16.07
N LEU A 7 -12.18 -10.08 -15.76
CA LEU A 7 -11.96 -8.66 -15.49
C LEU A 7 -11.71 -7.98 -16.83
N ASP A 8 -12.82 -7.62 -17.50
CA ASP A 8 -12.77 -6.93 -18.79
C ASP A 8 -11.93 -5.65 -18.67
N GLY A 9 -10.90 -5.54 -19.53
CA GLY A 9 -9.95 -4.42 -19.55
C GLY A 9 -8.56 -4.71 -18.95
N GLU A 10 -8.38 -5.76 -18.15
CA GLU A 10 -7.08 -6.10 -17.53
C GLU A 10 -6.52 -7.47 -17.92
N GLY A 11 -7.19 -8.19 -18.82
CA GLY A 11 -6.70 -9.46 -19.37
C GLY A 11 -6.73 -10.65 -18.40
N LEU A 12 -7.33 -10.52 -17.21
CA LEU A 12 -7.38 -11.56 -16.19
C LEU A 12 -8.69 -12.38 -16.25
N GLN A 13 -8.56 -13.70 -16.28
CA GLN A 13 -9.63 -14.69 -16.31
C GLN A 13 -9.45 -15.69 -15.18
N LEU A 14 -10.48 -15.91 -14.37
CA LEU A 14 -10.47 -16.86 -13.27
C LEU A 14 -11.45 -18.02 -13.51
N SER A 15 -10.97 -19.24 -13.28
CA SER A 15 -11.79 -20.45 -13.25
C SER A 15 -11.61 -21.19 -11.92
N ARG A 16 -12.38 -22.27 -11.72
CA ARG A 16 -12.25 -23.11 -10.51
C ARG A 16 -10.92 -23.84 -10.40
N THR A 17 -10.17 -23.95 -11.50
CA THR A 17 -8.99 -24.81 -11.60
C THR A 17 -7.76 -24.06 -12.13
N SER A 18 -7.93 -22.84 -12.61
CA SER A 18 -6.84 -22.08 -13.21
C SER A 18 -7.14 -20.59 -13.28
N ILE A 19 -6.06 -19.82 -13.36
CA ILE A 19 -6.05 -18.40 -13.68
C ILE A 19 -5.32 -18.22 -14.99
N LYS A 20 -5.86 -17.36 -15.86
CA LYS A 20 -5.17 -16.86 -17.04
C LYS A 20 -5.05 -15.35 -16.95
N TYR A 21 -3.87 -14.80 -17.18
CA TYR A 21 -3.63 -13.36 -17.27
C TYR A 21 -3.01 -13.04 -18.62
N ILE A 22 -3.49 -12.00 -19.29
CA ILE A 22 -2.92 -11.46 -20.52
C ILE A 22 -2.42 -10.06 -20.20
N SER A 23 -1.11 -9.83 -20.32
CA SER A 23 -0.52 -8.52 -20.06
C SER A 23 -0.92 -7.49 -21.10
N PRO A 24 -0.74 -6.18 -20.82
CA PRO A 24 -0.89 -5.13 -21.82
C PRO A 24 0.04 -5.28 -23.04
N SER A 25 1.18 -5.96 -22.87
CA SER A 25 2.11 -6.33 -23.95
C SER A 25 1.61 -7.52 -24.79
N GLY A 26 0.54 -8.20 -24.37
CA GLY A 26 -0.06 -9.34 -25.05
C GLY A 26 0.48 -10.71 -24.63
N GLU A 27 1.31 -10.79 -23.60
CA GLU A 27 1.85 -12.05 -23.07
C GLU A 27 0.80 -12.74 -22.20
N SER A 28 0.52 -14.03 -22.43
CA SER A 28 -0.35 -14.79 -21.55
C SER A 28 0.44 -15.55 -20.49
N TYR A 29 -0.18 -15.65 -19.32
CA TYR A 29 0.34 -16.35 -18.16
C TYR A 29 -0.75 -17.19 -17.51
N PHE A 30 -0.37 -18.33 -16.95
CA PHE A 30 -1.28 -19.32 -16.40
C PHE A 30 -0.83 -19.76 -15.02
N ALA A 31 -1.75 -19.85 -14.07
CA ALA A 31 -1.48 -20.45 -12.75
C ALA A 31 -2.55 -21.47 -12.42
N GLU A 32 -2.16 -22.56 -11.77
CA GLU A 32 -3.08 -23.58 -11.29
C GLU A 32 -3.77 -23.13 -10.00
N CYS A 33 -5.05 -23.52 -9.86
CA CYS A 33 -5.84 -23.24 -8.68
C CYS A 33 -6.61 -24.48 -8.25
N GLU A 34 -6.85 -24.62 -6.95
CA GLU A 34 -7.66 -25.70 -6.41
C GLU A 34 -8.70 -25.17 -5.43
N PRO A 35 -9.93 -25.71 -5.43
CA PRO A 35 -10.91 -25.39 -4.41
C PRO A 35 -10.44 -25.91 -3.04
N VAL A 36 -10.59 -25.09 -2.00
CA VAL A 36 -10.16 -25.44 -0.64
C VAL A 36 -11.36 -25.91 0.17
N VAL A 37 -11.23 -27.04 0.87
CA VAL A 37 -12.25 -27.55 1.81
C VAL A 37 -12.08 -26.91 3.20
N SER A 38 -11.90 -25.59 3.26
CA SER A 38 -11.72 -24.82 4.50
C SER A 38 -12.79 -23.74 4.61
N SER A 39 -13.23 -23.44 5.84
CA SER A 39 -14.20 -22.35 6.10
C SER A 39 -13.64 -20.95 5.82
N ASP A 40 -12.32 -20.83 5.76
CA ASP A 40 -11.64 -19.53 5.75
C ASP A 40 -11.24 -19.07 4.35
N TYR A 41 -11.19 -20.00 3.38
CA TYR A 41 -10.75 -19.74 2.01
C TYR A 41 -11.53 -20.57 1.00
N ASP A 42 -11.87 -19.95 -0.13
CA ASP A 42 -12.61 -20.59 -1.21
C ASP A 42 -11.66 -21.30 -2.19
N MET A 43 -10.45 -20.77 -2.39
CA MET A 43 -9.53 -21.25 -3.42
C MET A 43 -8.05 -21.06 -3.05
N ALA A 44 -7.24 -22.07 -3.36
CA ALA A 44 -5.79 -22.09 -3.26
C ALA A 44 -5.21 -21.73 -4.63
N VAL A 45 -4.25 -20.81 -4.65
CA VAL A 45 -3.50 -20.45 -5.85
C VAL A 45 -2.03 -20.80 -5.62
N TYR A 46 -1.48 -21.62 -6.50
CA TYR A 46 -0.10 -22.08 -6.40
C TYR A 46 0.83 -21.13 -7.14
N VAL A 47 1.77 -20.55 -6.41
CA VAL A 47 2.62 -19.47 -6.93
C VAL A 47 3.67 -19.98 -7.91
N ASP A 48 4.15 -21.20 -7.66
CA ASP A 48 5.24 -21.82 -8.40
C ASP A 48 4.79 -22.46 -9.71
N THR A 49 3.48 -22.55 -9.95
CA THR A 49 2.89 -23.06 -11.20
C THR A 49 2.65 -21.97 -12.23
N LEU A 50 3.02 -20.71 -11.92
CA LEU A 50 2.86 -19.63 -12.86
C LEU A 50 3.76 -19.84 -14.08
N CYS A 51 3.19 -20.05 -15.26
CA CYS A 51 3.89 -20.31 -16.51
C CYS A 51 3.42 -19.40 -17.65
N ASP A 52 4.21 -19.28 -18.70
CA ASP A 52 3.83 -18.63 -19.95
C ASP A 52 3.02 -19.57 -20.89
N GLU A 53 2.76 -19.14 -22.13
CA GLU A 53 2.04 -19.92 -23.14
C GLU A 53 2.73 -21.24 -23.54
N ASP A 54 4.04 -21.34 -23.31
CA ASP A 54 4.85 -22.52 -23.62
C ASP A 54 5.03 -23.44 -22.38
N GLU A 55 4.21 -23.23 -21.34
CA GLU A 55 4.27 -23.93 -20.05
C GLU A 55 5.60 -23.76 -19.30
N ILE A 56 6.36 -22.71 -19.60
CA ILE A 56 7.63 -22.43 -18.93
C ILE A 56 7.35 -21.68 -17.63
N CYS A 57 7.71 -22.28 -16.50
CA CYS A 57 7.58 -21.63 -15.20
C CYS A 57 8.32 -20.28 -15.17
N ILE A 58 7.57 -19.24 -14.86
CA ILE A 58 8.08 -17.90 -14.66
C ILE A 58 8.88 -17.90 -13.36
N LYS A 59 10.16 -17.52 -13.46
CA LYS A 59 11.04 -17.36 -12.29
C LYS A 59 11.26 -15.90 -11.93
N ASP A 60 10.77 -14.98 -12.76
CA ASP A 60 10.83 -13.55 -12.49
C ASP A 60 9.86 -13.19 -11.36
N LYS A 61 10.42 -12.91 -10.17
CA LYS A 61 9.66 -12.57 -8.97
C LYS A 61 8.78 -11.33 -9.15
N ASN A 62 9.11 -10.41 -10.06
CA ASN A 62 8.32 -9.20 -10.29
C ASN A 62 7.07 -9.52 -11.11
N VAL A 63 7.22 -10.29 -12.19
CA VAL A 63 6.10 -10.76 -13.01
C VAL A 63 5.15 -11.61 -12.18
N ILE A 64 5.72 -12.54 -11.39
CA ILE A 64 4.99 -13.33 -10.39
C ILE A 64 4.19 -12.40 -9.47
N ASN A 65 4.86 -11.49 -8.75
CA ASN A 65 4.19 -10.63 -7.77
C ASN A 65 3.10 -9.74 -8.38
N ASP A 66 3.30 -9.18 -9.58
CA ASP A 66 2.29 -8.37 -10.29
C ASP A 66 1.03 -9.19 -10.59
N ILE A 67 1.21 -10.39 -11.16
CA ILE A 67 0.11 -11.29 -11.51
C ILE A 67 -0.65 -11.71 -10.25
N PHE A 68 0.06 -12.10 -9.18
CA PHE A 68 -0.56 -12.44 -7.90
C PHE A 68 -1.35 -11.31 -7.26
N TYR A 69 -0.90 -10.07 -7.46
CA TYR A 69 -1.63 -8.90 -6.98
C TYR A 69 -2.95 -8.70 -7.72
N LYS A 70 -2.94 -8.79 -9.05
CA LYS A 70 -4.16 -8.70 -9.88
C LYS A 70 -5.17 -9.78 -9.51
N ILE A 71 -4.68 -10.99 -9.26
CA ILE A 71 -5.48 -12.12 -8.76
C ILE A 71 -6.14 -11.78 -7.41
N LYS A 72 -5.40 -11.15 -6.50
CA LYS A 72 -5.91 -10.76 -5.18
C LYS A 72 -6.98 -9.66 -5.26
N ILE A 73 -6.82 -8.68 -6.14
CA ILE A 73 -7.85 -7.66 -6.41
C ILE A 73 -9.12 -8.32 -6.93
N LEU A 74 -8.98 -9.19 -7.93
CA LEU A 74 -10.10 -9.90 -8.51
C LEU A 74 -10.82 -10.74 -7.43
N GLY A 75 -10.07 -11.50 -6.63
CA GLY A 75 -10.63 -12.26 -5.51
C GLY A 75 -11.48 -11.39 -4.58
N LYS A 76 -10.97 -10.21 -4.18
CA LYS A 76 -11.73 -9.27 -3.35
C LYS A 76 -12.99 -8.74 -4.05
N ARG A 77 -12.91 -8.43 -5.34
CA ARG A 77 -14.04 -7.89 -6.14
C ARG A 77 -15.18 -8.89 -6.25
N ILE A 78 -14.86 -10.17 -6.46
CA ILE A 78 -15.84 -11.24 -6.62
C ILE A 78 -16.25 -11.89 -5.28
N GLY A 79 -15.74 -11.37 -4.15
CA GLY A 79 -16.00 -11.91 -2.82
C GLY A 79 -15.33 -13.26 -2.53
N ALA A 80 -14.37 -13.70 -3.35
CA ALA A 80 -13.62 -14.93 -3.16
C ALA A 80 -12.42 -14.73 -2.22
N LYS A 81 -12.34 -15.57 -1.19
CA LYS A 81 -11.22 -15.63 -0.25
C LYS A 81 -10.12 -16.53 -0.81
N LEU A 82 -9.08 -15.92 -1.39
CA LEU A 82 -7.96 -16.64 -1.99
C LEU A 82 -6.81 -16.86 -0.99
N LYS A 83 -6.20 -18.04 -1.02
CA LYS A 83 -4.97 -18.36 -0.29
C LYS A 83 -3.83 -18.67 -1.27
N PHE A 84 -2.68 -18.05 -1.08
CA PHE A 84 -1.51 -18.25 -1.94
C PHE A 84 -0.51 -19.20 -1.28
N PHE A 85 0.00 -20.16 -2.03
CA PHE A 85 1.00 -21.14 -1.58
C PHE A 85 2.31 -20.99 -2.38
N ARG A 86 3.44 -20.99 -1.67
CA ARG A 86 4.80 -21.17 -2.20
C ARG A 86 5.38 -22.39 -1.49
N ASP A 87 5.75 -23.44 -2.22
CA ASP A 87 6.86 -24.37 -1.87
C ASP A 87 6.80 -25.74 -2.57
N TYR A 88 7.95 -26.10 -3.14
CA TYR A 88 8.68 -27.30 -2.71
C TYR A 88 10.13 -26.90 -2.34
N GLY A 89 10.45 -26.92 -1.04
CA GLY A 89 11.77 -27.36 -0.55
C GLY A 89 12.79 -26.29 -0.17
N ASP A 90 13.29 -26.43 1.05
CA ASP A 90 14.47 -25.78 1.61
C ASP A 90 15.68 -25.68 0.65
N VAL A 91 16.52 -24.68 0.91
CA VAL A 91 17.83 -24.35 0.29
C VAL A 91 17.78 -23.29 -0.82
N PHE A 92 17.74 -22.02 -0.38
CA PHE A 92 18.45 -20.96 -1.10
C PHE A 92 19.96 -21.26 -1.04
N GLU A 93 20.56 -21.78 -2.10
CA GLU A 93 21.99 -21.57 -2.35
C GLU A 93 22.16 -20.28 -3.18
N PRO A 94 22.88 -19.27 -2.66
CA PRO A 94 22.95 -17.96 -3.28
C PRO A 94 24.09 -17.93 -4.30
N ASN A 95 23.95 -18.57 -5.46
CA ASN A 95 24.86 -18.32 -6.59
C ASN A 95 24.13 -18.62 -7.91
N HIS A 96 24.32 -17.76 -8.91
CA HIS A 96 23.73 -17.74 -10.26
C HIS A 96 22.55 -16.78 -10.48
N ILE A 97 22.87 -15.48 -10.50
CA ILE A 97 22.05 -14.44 -11.14
C ILE A 97 22.44 -14.39 -12.62
N HIS A 98 21.56 -14.85 -13.52
CA HIS A 98 21.67 -14.56 -14.95
C HIS A 98 21.07 -13.18 -15.25
N LYS A 99 21.91 -12.26 -15.75
CA LYS A 99 21.55 -10.90 -16.13
C LYS A 99 20.66 -10.91 -17.40
N SER A 100 19.38 -10.60 -17.24
CA SER A 100 18.57 -10.06 -18.34
C SER A 100 19.06 -8.64 -18.67
N LYS A 101 19.29 -8.34 -19.95
CA LYS A 101 19.90 -7.09 -20.41
C LYS A 101 19.06 -5.81 -20.14
N ASN A 102 17.82 -5.96 -19.65
CA ASN A 102 16.94 -4.85 -19.23
C ASN A 102 16.51 -4.94 -17.75
N TYR A 103 17.19 -5.74 -16.94
CA TYR A 103 16.95 -5.82 -15.50
C TYR A 103 17.55 -4.60 -14.78
N ILE A 104 16.70 -3.63 -14.42
CA ILE A 104 17.03 -2.60 -13.43
C ILE A 104 16.75 -3.21 -12.05
N PRO A 105 17.78 -3.49 -11.21
CA PRO A 105 17.60 -4.05 -9.87
C PRO A 105 16.62 -3.21 -9.05
N ASN A 106 15.81 -3.82 -8.17
CA ASN A 106 14.86 -3.10 -7.30
C ASN A 106 15.47 -1.84 -6.67
N ASN A 107 16.72 -1.92 -6.19
CA ASN A 107 17.43 -0.77 -5.62
C ASN A 107 17.63 0.39 -6.60
N GLN A 108 17.83 0.17 -7.90
CA GLN A 108 18.01 1.24 -8.88
C GLN A 108 16.70 1.97 -9.23
N ARG A 109 15.55 1.29 -9.22
CA ARG A 109 14.25 1.92 -9.47
C ARG A 109 13.86 2.85 -8.32
N TYR A 110 14.07 2.38 -7.09
CA TYR A 110 13.89 3.21 -5.89
C TYR A 110 14.88 4.36 -5.81
N ASN A 111 16.15 4.17 -6.20
CA ASN A 111 17.12 5.27 -6.24
C ASN A 111 16.71 6.37 -7.25
N ARG A 112 16.25 5.99 -8.46
CA ARG A 112 15.75 6.96 -9.45
C ARG A 112 14.52 7.69 -8.91
N LEU A 113 13.62 6.97 -8.25
CA LEU A 113 12.43 7.55 -7.64
C LEU A 113 12.78 8.49 -6.46
N GLU A 114 13.68 8.08 -5.57
CA GLU A 114 14.26 8.93 -4.50
C GLU A 114 14.85 10.21 -5.08
N GLU A 115 15.69 10.08 -6.10
CA GLU A 115 16.33 11.21 -6.76
C GLU A 115 15.30 12.18 -7.34
N THR A 116 14.21 11.69 -7.96
CA THR A 116 13.14 12.57 -8.45
C THR A 116 12.42 13.30 -7.32
N ILE A 117 12.20 12.67 -6.17
CA ILE A 117 11.57 13.28 -4.99
C ILE A 117 12.48 14.31 -4.36
N GLU A 118 13.78 14.01 -4.21
CA GLU A 118 14.80 14.90 -3.68
C GLU A 118 14.95 16.14 -4.55
N LYS A 119 15.09 15.94 -5.87
CA LYS A 119 15.18 17.03 -6.85
C LYS A 119 13.84 17.72 -7.14
N SER A 120 12.75 17.24 -6.54
CA SER A 120 11.39 17.74 -6.76
C SER A 120 10.97 17.75 -8.24
N ASN A 121 11.43 16.75 -9.01
CA ASN A 121 11.16 16.59 -10.44
C ASN A 121 9.89 15.74 -10.68
N ILE A 122 8.73 16.41 -10.67
CA ILE A 122 7.42 15.76 -10.85
C ILE A 122 7.28 15.08 -12.22
N SER A 123 7.78 15.68 -13.29
CA SER A 123 7.65 15.13 -14.65
C SER A 123 8.39 13.80 -14.80
N GLU A 124 9.60 13.71 -14.25
CA GLU A 124 10.35 12.46 -14.27
C GLU A 124 9.76 11.43 -13.30
N PHE A 125 9.26 11.87 -12.15
CA PHE A 125 8.54 11.00 -11.22
C PHE A 125 7.30 10.38 -11.89
N GLU A 126 6.49 11.17 -12.61
CA GLU A 126 5.34 10.64 -13.36
C GLU A 126 5.76 9.61 -14.41
N ARG A 127 6.85 9.87 -15.14
CA ARG A 127 7.40 8.89 -16.10
C ARG A 127 7.77 7.58 -15.42
N VAL A 128 8.47 7.65 -14.27
CA VAL A 128 8.84 6.46 -13.49
C VAL A 128 7.60 5.68 -13.03
N LEU A 129 6.52 6.35 -12.62
CA LEU A 129 5.26 5.70 -12.25
C LEU A 129 4.54 5.06 -13.44
N ILE A 130 4.57 5.68 -14.63
CA ILE A 130 4.01 5.10 -15.86
C ILE A 130 4.80 3.85 -16.26
N GLU A 131 6.12 3.89 -16.17
CA GLU A 131 7.00 2.75 -16.42
C GLU A 131 6.82 1.63 -15.39
N ASN A 132 6.36 1.95 -14.17
CA ASN A 132 6.24 1.00 -13.05
C ASN A 132 4.95 1.25 -12.24
N PRO A 133 3.76 0.90 -12.77
CA PRO A 133 2.48 1.20 -12.11
C PRO A 133 2.31 0.56 -10.72
N SER A 134 3.03 -0.52 -10.43
CA SER A 134 3.00 -1.21 -9.13
C SER A 134 3.41 -0.31 -7.94
N LEU A 135 4.28 0.69 -8.19
CA LEU A 135 4.87 1.56 -7.17
C LEU A 135 3.83 2.39 -6.40
N TYR A 136 2.74 2.79 -7.06
CA TYR A 136 1.67 3.59 -6.45
C TYR A 136 0.40 2.81 -6.14
N LEU A 137 0.28 1.58 -6.68
CA LEU A 137 -0.89 0.73 -6.51
C LEU A 137 -0.75 -0.29 -5.37
N THR A 138 0.46 -0.68 -4.96
CA THR A 138 0.63 -1.97 -4.24
C THR A 138 1.70 -2.07 -3.16
N GLU A 139 2.64 -1.13 -3.05
CA GLU A 139 3.88 -1.43 -2.34
C GLU A 139 3.76 -1.24 -0.84
N ARG A 140 3.13 -2.19 -0.16
CA ARG A 140 3.14 -2.28 1.29
C ARG A 140 4.56 -2.42 1.86
N TYR A 141 5.57 -2.79 1.04
CA TYR A 141 6.96 -3.06 1.45
C TYR A 141 8.02 -2.81 0.35
N GLY A 142 7.84 -1.82 -0.51
CA GLY A 142 8.78 -1.56 -1.63
C GLY A 142 9.82 -0.48 -1.34
N PHE A 143 9.38 0.66 -0.81
CA PHE A 143 10.23 1.83 -0.60
C PHE A 143 10.51 2.02 0.90
N ASN A 144 11.75 1.75 1.34
CA ASN A 144 12.14 1.88 2.77
C ASN A 144 11.21 1.09 3.74
N ASN A 145 10.70 -0.07 3.31
CA ASN A 145 9.70 -0.91 4.00
C ASN A 145 8.32 -0.26 4.20
N GLU A 146 8.03 0.83 3.51
CA GLU A 146 6.74 1.55 3.54
C GLU A 146 6.20 1.71 2.13
N SER A 147 4.94 2.13 2.00
CA SER A 147 4.43 2.54 0.70
C SER A 147 4.94 3.90 0.29
N LEU A 148 4.95 4.15 -1.01
CA LEU A 148 5.38 5.43 -1.55
C LEU A 148 4.52 6.59 -1.01
N MET A 149 3.22 6.37 -0.80
CA MET A 149 2.33 7.36 -0.18
C MET A 149 2.76 7.70 1.26
N HIS A 150 3.12 6.69 2.08
CA HIS A 150 3.61 6.93 3.44
C HIS A 150 4.90 7.74 3.46
N TYR A 151 5.84 7.41 2.59
CA TYR A 151 7.11 8.12 2.53
C TYR A 151 6.91 9.58 2.14
N LEU A 152 6.12 9.85 1.09
CA LEU A 152 5.85 11.20 0.63
C LEU A 152 5.06 12.01 1.67
N ALA A 153 4.09 11.37 2.33
CA ALA A 153 3.35 11.96 3.43
C ALA A 153 4.27 12.36 4.60
N LYS A 154 5.17 11.47 5.01
CA LYS A 154 6.19 11.75 6.04
C LYS A 154 7.14 12.88 5.63
N LYS A 155 7.51 12.96 4.35
CA LYS A 155 8.45 13.95 3.80
C LYS A 155 7.82 15.29 3.41
N GLY A 156 6.50 15.45 3.51
CA GLY A 156 5.83 16.70 3.15
C GLY A 156 5.77 16.98 1.65
N LYS A 157 5.81 15.94 0.81
CA LYS A 157 5.89 16.06 -0.65
C LYS A 157 4.51 16.17 -1.30
N VAL A 158 3.81 17.28 -1.06
CA VAL A 158 2.39 17.52 -1.44
C VAL A 158 2.10 17.19 -2.92
N SER A 159 2.86 17.77 -3.86
CA SER A 159 2.63 17.58 -5.31
C SER A 159 2.78 16.13 -5.75
N PHE A 160 3.64 15.37 -5.08
CA PHE A 160 3.85 13.95 -5.36
C PHE A 160 2.69 13.12 -4.82
N CYS A 161 2.24 13.38 -3.57
CA CYS A 161 1.06 12.72 -3.01
C CYS A 161 -0.18 12.95 -3.88
N LYS A 162 -0.37 14.20 -4.36
CA LYS A 162 -1.48 14.56 -5.24
C LYS A 162 -1.45 13.73 -6.53
N LEU A 163 -0.30 13.64 -7.20
CA LEU A 163 -0.17 12.84 -8.41
C LEU A 163 -0.48 11.36 -8.16
N LEU A 164 -0.03 10.78 -7.04
CA LEU A 164 -0.34 9.39 -6.72
C LEU A 164 -1.85 9.16 -6.58
N LEU A 165 -2.55 10.06 -5.88
CA LEU A 165 -4.01 9.98 -5.71
C LEU A 165 -4.73 10.13 -7.06
N GLU A 166 -4.28 11.04 -7.92
CA GLU A 166 -4.81 11.21 -9.29
C GLU A 166 -4.60 9.96 -10.15
N LYS A 167 -3.53 9.19 -9.92
CA LYS A 167 -3.29 7.88 -10.57
C LYS A 167 -4.06 6.72 -9.94
N GLY A 168 -4.78 6.94 -8.84
CA GLY A 168 -5.59 5.91 -8.17
C GLY A 168 -4.88 5.18 -7.02
N ALA A 169 -3.84 5.77 -6.44
CA ALA A 169 -3.24 5.25 -5.22
C ALA A 169 -4.25 5.18 -4.07
N ILE A 170 -4.12 4.15 -3.23
CA ILE A 170 -4.98 3.94 -2.05
C ILE A 170 -4.55 4.93 -0.97
N CYS A 171 -5.50 5.73 -0.45
CA CYS A 171 -5.22 6.76 0.56
C CYS A 171 -5.12 6.23 2.02
N ASP A 172 -5.69 5.05 2.29
CA ASP A 172 -5.78 4.41 3.62
C ASP A 172 -5.05 3.07 3.72
N GLU A 173 -4.06 2.84 2.86
CA GLU A 173 -3.24 1.64 2.97
C GLU A 173 -2.48 1.61 4.32
N LEU A 174 -2.32 0.42 4.90
CA LEU A 174 -1.61 0.25 6.17
C LEU A 174 -0.13 -0.06 5.90
N GLY A 175 0.76 0.84 6.30
CA GLY A 175 2.22 0.70 6.23
C GLY A 175 2.84 0.02 7.45
N LEU A 176 4.09 0.37 7.75
CA LEU A 176 4.78 -0.07 8.97
C LEU A 176 3.98 0.33 10.21
N ASN A 177 4.04 -0.50 11.25
CA ASN A 177 3.30 -0.33 12.50
C ASN A 177 1.77 -0.21 12.32
N ASN A 178 1.26 -0.64 11.16
CA ASN A 178 -0.12 -0.49 10.71
C ASN A 178 -0.60 0.97 10.66
N GLU A 179 0.30 1.93 10.48
CA GLU A 179 -0.07 3.33 10.32
C GLU A 179 -0.64 3.58 8.92
N THR A 180 -1.47 4.63 8.78
CA THR A 180 -1.94 5.15 7.49
C THR A 180 -1.05 6.31 7.03
N PRO A 181 -1.09 6.71 5.75
CA PRO A 181 -0.44 7.93 5.30
C PRO A 181 -0.91 9.18 6.05
N LEU A 182 -2.19 9.21 6.47
CA LEU A 182 -2.75 10.30 7.27
C LEU A 182 -2.08 10.40 8.64
N VAL A 183 -1.83 9.27 9.31
CA VAL A 183 -1.05 9.25 10.57
C VAL A 183 0.36 9.80 10.34
N ARG A 184 1.03 9.45 9.23
CA ARG A 184 2.37 9.95 8.91
C ARG A 184 2.42 11.44 8.60
N ALA A 185 1.47 11.94 7.83
CA ALA A 185 1.35 13.37 7.58
C ALA A 185 1.09 14.13 8.90
N SER A 186 0.23 13.57 9.76
CA SER A 186 -0.16 14.20 11.03
C SER A 186 0.97 14.23 12.06
N SER A 187 1.73 13.15 12.20
CA SER A 187 2.88 13.07 13.11
C SER A 187 4.09 13.92 12.68
N ASN A 188 4.10 14.40 11.44
CA ASN A 188 5.16 15.25 10.91
C ASN A 188 4.68 16.69 10.63
N GLY A 189 3.43 17.02 10.95
CA GLY A 189 2.91 18.39 10.85
C GLY A 189 2.55 18.87 9.44
N HIS A 190 2.41 17.95 8.47
CA HIS A 190 2.18 18.30 7.07
C HIS A 190 0.70 18.57 6.78
N LEU A 191 0.18 19.70 7.26
CA LEU A 191 -1.24 20.07 7.16
C LEU A 191 -1.82 19.97 5.75
N ASP A 192 -1.08 20.40 4.73
CA ASP A 192 -1.53 20.34 3.33
C ASP A 192 -1.77 18.90 2.87
N ILE A 193 -0.98 17.94 3.35
CA ILE A 193 -1.16 16.52 3.04
C ILE A 193 -2.32 15.94 3.85
N VAL A 194 -2.49 16.36 5.12
CA VAL A 194 -3.66 15.97 5.93
C VAL A 194 -4.95 16.40 5.25
N LYS A 195 -5.03 17.65 4.78
CA LYS A 195 -6.14 18.18 3.98
C LYS A 195 -6.35 17.40 2.68
N LEU A 196 -5.27 17.13 1.96
CA LEU A 196 -5.34 16.38 0.71
C LEU A 196 -5.90 14.97 0.91
N LEU A 197 -5.38 14.21 1.88
CA LEU A 197 -5.79 12.83 2.13
C LEU A 197 -7.24 12.75 2.63
N THR A 198 -7.63 13.62 3.55
CA THR A 198 -9.03 13.68 4.04
C THR A 198 -10.01 14.06 2.94
N ALA A 199 -9.65 14.98 2.03
CA ALA A 199 -10.46 15.29 0.86
C ALA A 199 -10.59 14.11 -0.14
N HIS A 200 -9.66 13.16 -0.11
CA HIS A 200 -9.71 11.91 -0.90
C HIS A 200 -10.31 10.73 -0.11
N GLY A 201 -11.03 11.01 0.98
CA GLY A 201 -11.78 10.02 1.71
C GLY A 201 -10.97 9.16 2.68
N ALA A 202 -9.75 9.58 3.04
CA ALA A 202 -9.00 8.92 4.09
C ALA A 202 -9.76 8.96 5.43
N ASP A 203 -9.83 7.84 6.14
CA ASP A 203 -10.49 7.75 7.44
C ASP A 203 -9.79 8.68 8.45
N ILE A 204 -10.53 9.69 8.93
CA ILE A 204 -10.03 10.71 9.88
C ILE A 204 -9.55 10.09 11.21
N ASN A 205 -10.09 8.93 11.57
CA ASN A 205 -9.71 8.16 12.76
C ASN A 205 -8.84 6.94 12.38
N GLY A 206 -8.41 6.84 11.12
CA GLY A 206 -7.82 5.67 10.51
C GLY A 206 -6.51 5.25 11.14
N ASN A 207 -6.60 4.32 12.10
CA ASN A 207 -5.51 3.43 12.51
C ASN A 207 -6.05 2.18 13.25
N PRO A 208 -6.79 1.28 12.56
CA PRO A 208 -7.50 0.19 13.23
C PRO A 208 -6.58 -0.80 13.94
N LYS A 209 -5.30 -0.90 13.53
CA LYS A 209 -4.34 -1.90 14.03
C LYS A 209 -3.06 -1.33 14.63
N GLY A 210 -2.76 -0.06 14.42
CA GLY A 210 -1.60 0.60 15.00
C GLY A 210 -1.90 1.25 16.34
N LEU A 211 -0.92 2.02 16.82
CA LEU A 211 -0.88 2.54 18.20
C LEU A 211 -1.63 3.86 18.37
N ALA A 212 -1.69 4.71 17.34
CA ALA A 212 -2.19 6.09 17.45
C ALA A 212 -3.09 6.51 16.27
N THR A 213 -4.18 7.21 16.54
CA THR A 213 -4.96 7.91 15.51
C THR A 213 -4.18 9.11 14.96
N PRO A 214 -4.57 9.68 13.80
CA PRO A 214 -3.98 10.92 13.30
C PRO A 214 -3.95 12.06 14.34
N LEU A 215 -5.05 12.22 15.11
CA LEU A 215 -5.16 13.23 16.15
C LEU A 215 -4.18 12.99 17.31
N ILE A 216 -4.09 11.74 17.80
CA ILE A 216 -3.12 11.37 18.83
C ILE A 216 -1.68 11.64 18.35
N ALA A 217 -1.37 11.27 17.12
CA ALA A 217 -0.05 11.44 16.54
C ALA A 217 0.35 12.92 16.40
N ALA A 218 -0.58 13.78 15.95
CA ALA A 218 -0.36 15.22 15.88
C ALA A 218 -0.19 15.87 17.28
N ALA A 219 -1.00 15.43 18.25
CA ALA A 219 -0.96 15.94 19.62
C ALA A 219 0.36 15.56 20.32
N ALA A 220 0.81 14.32 20.17
CA ALA A 220 2.08 13.84 20.73
C ALA A 220 3.29 14.63 20.19
N MET A 221 3.23 15.02 18.91
CA MET A 221 4.34 15.67 18.20
C MET A 221 4.28 17.20 18.22
N GLY A 222 3.24 17.80 18.82
CA GLY A 222 3.17 19.26 18.99
C GLY A 222 2.64 20.03 17.77
N HIS A 223 1.85 19.40 16.90
CA HIS A 223 1.38 20.02 15.66
C HIS A 223 -0.02 20.66 15.79
N GLU A 224 -0.08 21.86 16.38
CA GLU A 224 -1.33 22.58 16.67
C GLU A 224 -2.27 22.75 15.46
N GLU A 225 -1.76 23.21 14.32
CA GLU A 225 -2.60 23.46 13.14
C GLU A 225 -3.23 22.16 12.59
N VAL A 226 -2.50 21.04 12.69
CA VAL A 226 -3.00 19.73 12.31
C VAL A 226 -4.06 19.26 13.30
N VAL A 227 -3.82 19.41 14.61
CA VAL A 227 -4.80 19.07 15.65
C VAL A 227 -6.11 19.83 15.42
N PHE A 228 -6.03 21.15 15.21
CA PHE A 228 -7.19 21.99 14.96
C PHE A 228 -7.96 21.51 13.73
N TYR A 229 -7.29 21.27 12.61
CA TYR A 229 -7.94 20.79 11.39
C TYR A 229 -8.60 19.42 11.55
N LEU A 230 -7.93 18.48 12.23
CA LEU A 230 -8.47 17.14 12.47
C LEU A 230 -9.74 17.20 13.32
N LEU A 231 -9.77 18.04 14.36
CA LEU A 231 -10.95 18.25 15.21
C LEU A 231 -12.11 18.91 14.45
N GLU A 232 -11.83 19.96 13.67
CA GLU A 232 -12.82 20.58 12.75
C GLU A 232 -13.38 19.57 11.74
N SER A 233 -12.56 18.59 11.34
CA SER A 233 -12.95 17.52 10.41
C SER A 233 -13.65 16.34 11.09
N GLY A 234 -13.95 16.43 12.39
CA GLY A 234 -14.70 15.40 13.13
C GLY A 234 -13.86 14.23 13.65
N ALA A 235 -12.55 14.42 13.87
CA ALA A 235 -11.74 13.41 14.57
C ALA A 235 -12.27 13.15 15.99
N ASP A 236 -12.36 11.87 16.37
CA ASP A 236 -12.84 11.47 17.69
C ASP A 236 -11.73 11.62 18.74
N LYS A 237 -11.84 12.69 19.54
CA LYS A 237 -10.89 13.00 20.62
C LYS A 237 -10.94 12.03 21.81
N THR A 238 -11.95 11.16 21.87
CA THR A 238 -12.13 10.19 22.96
C THR A 238 -11.42 8.87 22.73
N ILE A 239 -10.93 8.62 21.50
CA ILE A 239 -10.14 7.42 21.18
C ILE A 239 -8.88 7.39 22.05
N ARG A 240 -8.62 6.21 22.62
CA ARG A 240 -7.42 5.91 23.41
C ARG A 240 -6.41 5.14 22.59
N ASP A 241 -5.14 5.51 22.72
CA ASP A 241 -4.02 4.82 22.10
C ASP A 241 -3.88 3.39 22.67
N LYS A 242 -3.23 2.48 21.94
CA LYS A 242 -3.13 1.06 22.36
C LYS A 242 -1.95 0.74 23.27
N ASP A 243 -1.00 1.66 23.42
CA ASP A 243 0.20 1.48 24.23
C ASP A 243 -0.05 1.91 25.68
N LEU A 244 -0.42 3.18 25.88
CA LEU A 244 -0.62 3.76 27.20
C LEU A 244 -2.10 3.86 27.59
N GLY A 245 -3.02 3.59 26.65
CA GLY A 245 -4.44 3.73 26.88
C GLY A 245 -4.88 5.17 27.07
N GLN A 246 -4.15 6.14 26.51
CA GLN A 246 -4.35 7.58 26.71
C GLN A 246 -5.08 8.25 25.55
N THR A 247 -5.86 9.29 25.84
CA THR A 247 -6.46 10.14 24.81
C THR A 247 -5.45 11.14 24.23
N ALA A 248 -5.77 11.77 23.11
CA ALA A 248 -4.93 12.82 22.54
C ALA A 248 -4.67 13.99 23.51
N GLU A 249 -5.66 14.35 24.34
CA GLU A 249 -5.52 15.39 25.37
C GLU A 249 -4.56 14.96 26.49
N GLU A 250 -4.72 13.74 27.00
CA GLU A 250 -3.86 13.17 28.05
C GLU A 250 -2.40 13.11 27.56
N ILE A 251 -2.20 12.66 26.32
CA ILE A 251 -0.88 12.62 25.67
C ILE A 251 -0.30 14.03 25.50
N ALA A 252 -1.10 15.00 25.03
CA ALA A 252 -0.64 16.38 24.89
C ALA A 252 -0.13 16.94 26.22
N LYS A 253 -0.85 16.71 27.33
CA LYS A 253 -0.40 17.11 28.68
C LYS A 253 0.89 16.43 29.09
N ASN A 254 1.01 15.11 28.88
CA ASN A 254 2.21 14.35 29.24
C ASN A 254 3.45 14.77 28.44
N MET A 255 3.23 15.23 27.20
CA MET A 255 4.27 15.78 26.32
C MET A 255 4.50 17.28 26.52
N TYR A 256 3.90 17.90 27.56
CA TYR A 256 3.99 19.33 27.88
C TYR A 256 3.45 20.28 26.79
N GLN A 257 2.54 19.78 25.94
CA GLN A 257 1.86 20.53 24.89
C GLN A 257 0.56 21.16 25.41
N ASN A 258 0.67 22.10 26.37
CA ASN A 258 -0.48 22.67 27.07
C ASN A 258 -1.49 23.35 26.13
N SER A 259 -0.99 24.12 25.15
CA SER A 259 -1.83 24.78 24.13
C SER A 259 -2.66 23.77 23.32
N ILE A 260 -2.06 22.63 22.93
CA ILE A 260 -2.79 21.55 22.25
C ILE A 260 -3.85 20.93 23.16
N ALA A 261 -3.56 20.70 24.43
CA ALA A 261 -4.54 20.18 25.37
C ALA A 261 -5.72 21.16 25.56
N GLU A 262 -5.47 22.47 25.55
CA GLU A 262 -6.50 23.50 25.55
C GLU A 262 -7.32 23.49 24.26
N ILE A 263 -6.67 23.37 23.09
CA ILE A 263 -7.35 23.24 21.80
C ILE A 263 -8.29 22.03 21.82
N ILE A 264 -7.82 20.84 22.19
CA ILE A 264 -8.63 19.61 22.22
C ILE A 264 -9.83 19.73 23.18
N ASN A 265 -9.68 20.47 24.28
CA ASN A 265 -10.77 20.73 25.22
C ASN A 265 -11.81 21.72 24.73
N SER A 266 -11.49 22.54 23.72
CA SER A 266 -12.40 23.57 23.20
C SER A 266 -13.40 23.07 22.15
N PHE A 267 -13.19 21.87 21.61
CA PHE A 267 -14.10 21.14 20.70
C PHE A 267 -15.08 20.25 21.48
#